data_AF-A0A970Y628-F1
#
_entry.id   AF-A0A970Y628-F1
#
_cell.length_a   1.000
_cell.length_b   1.000
_cell.length_c   1.000
_cell.angle_alpha   90.00
_cell.angle_beta   90.00
_cell.angle_gamma   90.00
#
_symmetry.space_group_name_H-M   'P 1'
#
loop_
_entity.id
_entity.type
_entity.pdbx_description
1 polymer ?
#
loop_
_entity_poly.entity_id
_entity_poly.type
_entity_poly.pdbx_seq_one_letter_code
_entity_poly.pdbx_strand_id
1 'polypeptide(L)' 'MVGLGRLGGSLAVALAHAGAQLVAVADTRPEMTQWARERLGLSRGDSAPSVLEASPHVVFLSVPDAAVEQAAAEIAVRL' A
#
# COMPACT_ATOMS: atom_id res chain seq x y z
N MET A 1 -1.69 1.58 -0.02
CA MET A 1 -0.27 1.87 -0.38
C MET A 1 0.31 0.68 -1.11
N VAL A 2 1.11 0.88 -2.16
CA VAL A 2 1.72 -0.19 -2.95
C VAL A 2 3.24 -0.06 -2.88
N GLY A 3 3.91 -1.12 -2.45
CA GLY A 3 5.35 -1.18 -2.19
C GLY A 3 5.70 -0.70 -0.78
N LEU A 4 5.95 -1.64 0.13
CA LEU A 4 6.41 -1.43 1.51
C LEU A 4 7.93 -1.58 1.64
N GLY A 5 8.69 -1.20 0.60
CA GLY A 5 10.14 -1.07 0.67
C GLY A 5 10.59 -0.05 1.72
N ARG A 6 11.89 0.28 1.76
CA ARG A 6 12.44 1.25 2.72
C ARG A 6 11.64 2.55 2.79
N LEU A 7 11.36 3.15 1.62
CA LEU A 7 10.61 4.41 1.52
C LEU A 7 9.14 4.22 1.89
N GLY A 8 8.47 3.25 1.27
CA GLY A 8 7.04 3.01 1.50
C GLY A 8 6.72 2.69 2.95
N GLY A 9 7.49 1.80 3.58
CA GLY A 9 7.33 1.45 5.00
C GLY A 9 7.48 2.67 5.92
N SER A 10 8.52 3.50 5.71
CA SER A 10 8.69 4.73 6.49
C SER A 10 7.56 5.73 6.27
N LEU A 11 7.07 5.88 5.04
CA LEU A 11 5.94 6.76 4.72
C LEU A 11 4.65 6.27 5.39
N ALA A 12 4.38 4.96 5.36
CA ALA A 12 3.23 4.37 6.02
C ALA A 12 3.20 4.65 7.53
N VAL A 13 4.35 4.50 8.19
CA VAL A 13 4.50 4.82 9.63
C VAL A 13 4.26 6.30 9.88
N ALA A 14 4.86 7.18 9.06
CA ALA A 14 4.70 8.62 9.21
C ALA A 14 3.23 9.06 9.03
N LEU A 15 2.53 8.49 8.04
CA LEU A 15 1.11 8.75 7.80
C LEU A 15 0.25 8.26 8.96
N ALA A 16 0.50 7.06 9.49
CA ALA A 16 -0.20 6.55 10.65
C ALA A 16 -0.02 7.46 11.87
N HIS A 17 1.21 7.92 12.14
CA HIS A 17 1.49 8.86 13.22
C HIS A 17 0.86 10.25 13.01
N ALA A 18 0.68 10.67 11.77
CA ALA A 18 -0.03 11.91 11.42
C ALA A 18 -1.56 11.78 11.54
N GLY A 19 -2.07 10.60 11.93
CA GLY A 19 -3.51 10.34 12.10
C GLY A 19 -4.22 9.92 10.82
N ALA A 20 -3.49 9.68 9.73
CA ALA A 20 -4.09 9.10 8.54
C ALA A 20 -4.40 7.63 8.77
N GLN A 21 -5.60 7.20 8.35
CA GLN A 21 -5.97 5.79 8.39
C GLN A 21 -5.40 5.08 7.16
N LEU A 22 -4.45 4.17 7.37
CA LEU A 22 -4.08 3.23 6.31
C LEU A 22 -5.17 2.17 6.20
N VAL A 23 -5.84 2.11 5.05
CA VAL A 23 -6.95 1.17 4.80
C VAL A 23 -6.51 -0.12 4.13
N ALA A 24 -5.40 -0.09 3.37
CA ALA A 24 -4.84 -1.27 2.73
C ALA A 24 -3.39 -1.07 2.28
N VAL A 25 -2.67 -2.18 2.20
CA VAL A 25 -1.29 -2.27 1.68
C VAL A 25 -1.13 -3.43 0.71
N ALA A 26 -0.17 -3.30 -0.19
CA ALA A 26 0.27 -4.35 -1.09
C ALA A 26 1.79 -4.29 -1.24
N ASP A 27 2.45 -5.44 -1.16
CA ASP A 27 3.87 -5.61 -1.49
C ASP A 27 4.03 -6.99 -2.15
N THR A 28 5.03 -7.16 -3.00
CA THR A 28 5.37 -8.45 -3.60
C THR A 28 5.95 -9.43 -2.57
N ARG A 29 6.43 -8.91 -1.43
CA ARG A 29 7.00 -9.65 -0.31
C ARG A 29 5.94 -9.84 0.80
N PRO A 30 5.45 -11.06 1.01
CA PRO A 30 4.40 -11.34 2.01
C PRO A 30 4.76 -10.88 3.43
N GLU A 31 6.03 -10.96 3.80
CA GLU A 31 6.53 -10.54 5.11
C GLU A 31 6.32 -9.05 5.38
N MET A 32 6.32 -8.21 4.34
CA MET A 32 6.08 -6.78 4.50
C MET A 32 4.60 -6.48 4.74
N THR A 33 3.72 -7.20 4.06
CA THR A 33 2.27 -7.11 4.31
C THR A 33 1.94 -7.53 5.74
N GLN A 34 2.55 -8.63 6.22
CA GLN A 34 2.39 -9.07 7.60
C GLN A 34 2.92 -8.03 8.60
N TRP A 35 4.13 -7.50 8.38
CA TRP A 35 4.69 -6.43 9.20
C TRP A 35 3.74 -5.22 9.32
N ALA A 36 3.10 -4.83 8.22
CA ALA A 36 2.18 -3.69 8.20
C ALA A 36 0.89 -4.01 8.97
N ARG A 37 0.37 -5.24 8.92
CA ARG A 37 -0.77 -5.68 9.75
C ARG A 37 -0.45 -5.58 11.23
N GLU A 38 0.69 -6.11 11.63
CA GLU A 38 1.11 -6.15 13.03
C GLU A 38 1.43 -4.76 13.60
N ARG A 39 2.13 -3.91 12.82
CA ARG A 39 2.60 -2.61 13.31
C ARG A 39 1.66 -1.45 13.09
N LEU A 40 0.83 -1.51 12.05
CA LEU A 40 -0.01 -0.38 11.63
C LEU A 40 -1.51 -0.68 11.81
N GLY A 41 -1.86 -1.84 12.39
CA GLY A 41 -3.24 -2.20 12.70
C GLY A 41 -4.10 -2.42 11.45
N LEU A 42 -3.48 -2.79 10.33
CA LEU A 42 -4.18 -2.98 9.06
C LEU A 42 -5.04 -4.24 9.09
N SER A 43 -6.28 -4.09 8.65
CA SER A 43 -7.28 -5.17 8.61
C SER A 43 -7.41 -5.83 7.24
N ARG A 44 -6.89 -5.22 6.15
CA ARG A 44 -7.00 -5.76 4.78
C ARG A 44 -5.80 -5.44 3.88
N GLY A 45 -5.67 -6.23 2.82
CA GLY A 45 -4.75 -6.03 1.70
C GLY A 45 -3.66 -7.09 1.66
N ASP A 46 -3.59 -7.85 0.58
CA ASP A 46 -2.52 -8.82 0.25
C ASP A 46 -1.94 -8.56 -1.16
N SER A 47 -2.62 -7.74 -1.97
CA SER A 47 -2.31 -7.48 -3.37
C SER A 47 -2.77 -6.08 -3.81
N ALA A 48 -2.19 -5.52 -4.86
CA ALA A 48 -2.58 -4.20 -5.37
C ALA A 48 -4.09 -4.08 -5.70
N PRO A 49 -4.75 -5.11 -6.29
CA PRO A 49 -6.20 -5.10 -6.46
C PRO A 49 -6.99 -5.01 -5.14
N SER A 50 -6.58 -5.74 -4.10
CA SER A 50 -7.26 -5.70 -2.79
C SER A 50 -7.16 -4.34 -2.08
N VAL A 51 -6.21 -3.49 -2.49
CA VAL A 51 -6.10 -2.12 -1.97
C VAL A 51 -7.29 -1.25 -2.40
N LEU A 52 -7.82 -1.48 -3.60
CA LEU A 52 -8.93 -0.69 -4.14
C LEU A 52 -10.29 -1.07 -3.55
N GLU A 53 -10.47 -2.35 -3.19
CA GLU A 53 -11.66 -2.81 -2.48
C GLU A 53 -11.85 -2.10 -1.13
N ALA A 54 -10.76 -1.59 -0.55
CA ALA A 54 -10.80 -0.78 0.67
C ALA A 54 -11.26 0.68 0.43
N SER A 55 -11.60 1.06 -0.81
CA SER A 55 -12.04 2.40 -1.22
C SER A 55 -11.14 3.52 -0.69
N PRO A 56 -9.83 3.51 -1.02
CA PRO A 56 -8.90 4.51 -0.53
C PRO A 56 -9.15 5.88 -1.17
N HIS A 57 -9.06 6.94 -0.37
CA HIS A 57 -9.08 8.32 -0.89
C HIS A 57 -7.82 8.67 -1.70
N VAL A 58 -6.68 8.09 -1.31
CA VAL A 58 -5.37 8.33 -1.93
C VAL A 58 -4.59 7.02 -1.99
N VAL A 59 -3.96 6.74 -3.13
CA VAL A 59 -3.04 5.61 -3.28
C VAL A 59 -1.63 6.11 -3.51
N PHE A 60 -0.72 5.73 -2.62
CA PHE A 60 0.71 5.96 -2.79
C PHE A 60 1.37 4.76 -3.47
N LEU A 61 2.14 5.04 -4.53
CA LEU A 61 2.99 4.10 -5.24
C LEU A 61 4.44 4.33 -4.82
N SER A 62 5.02 3.38 -4.09
CA SER A 62 6.43 3.34 -3.69
C SER A 62 7.08 2.07 -4.21
N VAL A 63 6.98 1.89 -5.51
CA VAL A 63 7.52 0.78 -6.31
C VAL A 63 8.72 1.26 -7.14
N PRO A 64 9.55 0.36 -7.68
CA PRO A 64 10.60 0.74 -8.64
C PRO A 64 10.01 1.44 -9.86
N ASP A 65 10.75 2.39 -10.45
CA ASP A 65 10.30 3.19 -11.61
C ASP A 65 9.73 2.33 -12.75
N ALA A 66 10.41 1.22 -13.07
CA ALA A 66 9.99 0.30 -14.11
C ALA A 66 8.61 -0.36 -13.86
N ALA A 67 8.14 -0.37 -12.62
CA ALA A 67 6.85 -0.95 -12.22
C ALA A 67 5.75 0.11 -12.04
N VAL A 68 6.06 1.41 -12.13
CA VAL A 68 5.10 2.49 -11.87
C VAL A 68 3.94 2.46 -12.87
N GLU A 69 4.24 2.38 -14.17
CA GLU A 69 3.20 2.36 -15.22
C GLU A 69 2.26 1.17 -15.06
N GLN A 70 2.80 -0.03 -14.84
CA GLN A 70 2.00 -1.23 -14.64
C GLN A 70 1.13 -1.11 -13.38
N ALA A 71 1.71 -0.71 -12.25
CA ALA A 71 0.97 -0.55 -10.99
C ALA A 71 -0.13 0.51 -11.11
N ALA A 72 0.13 1.62 -11.78
CA ALA A 72 -0.85 2.66 -12.04
C ALA A 72 -1.98 2.18 -12.96
N ALA A 73 -1.67 1.42 -14.01
CA ALA A 73 -2.67 0.85 -14.91
C ALA A 73 -3.60 -0.14 -14.18
N GLU A 74 -3.05 -1.02 -13.34
CA GLU A 74 -3.82 -1.98 -12.54
C GLU A 74 -4.81 -1.31 -11.56
N ILE A 75 -4.45 -0.11 -11.11
CA ILE A 75 -5.28 0.76 -10.25
C ILE A 75 -6.34 1.49 -11.07
N ALA A 76 -5.94 2.12 -12.18
CA ALA A 76 -6.81 2.97 -12.99
C ALA A 76 -7.98 2.21 -13.63
N VAL A 77 -7.79 0.94 -14.01
CA VAL A 77 -8.83 0.10 -14.63
C VAL A 77 -10.01 -0.21 -13.67
N ARG A 78 -9.85 0.06 -12.36
CA ARG A 78 -10.81 -0.29 -11.32
C ARG A 78 -11.40 0.92 -10.58
N LEU A 79 -11.11 2.13 -11.04
CA LEU A 79 -11.77 3.39 -10.65
C LEU A 79 -12.88 3.72 -11.65
#